data_AF-M2N4C7-F1
#
_entry.id   AF-M2N4C7-F1
#
_cell.length_a   1.000
_cell.length_b   1.000
_cell.length_c   1.000
_cell.angle_alpha   90.00
_cell.angle_beta   90.00
_cell.angle_gamma   90.00
#
_symmetry.space_group_name_H-M   'P 1'
#
loop_
_entity.id
_entity.type
_entity.pdbx_description
1 polymer ?
#
loop_
_entity_poly.entity_id
_entity_poly.type
_entity_poly.pdbx_seq_one_letter_code
_entity_poly.pdbx_strand_id
1 'polypeptide(L)'
;MPSRSNTFQEDLSNHGVTVNKASALAKEIAREPNGARTLGHPRPTGVLTLAEKAKYPGLILQPDSSPISEEQLTTEIKGIYAGLVMVEAKCINIDAAQAADPSSKLDTSQWQALIALHRTLLYEHHDFLMATQHPSATPALRALPTKYAMPARMWKHAIHAFLEVLRHRRPDSQDYMISFIYLAYQMMALLYETVPVFLDTWIECLGDLARYRMAVEEEREAHAQWGSVAASWYIKASDRHPQVGRLYHHLAIL
;
A
#
# COMPACT_ATOMS: atom_id res chain seq x y z
N MET A 1 -22.48 15.19 -16.91
CA MET A 1 -23.60 14.70 -16.08
C MET A 1 -23.24 14.97 -14.61
N PRO A 2 -23.96 15.82 -13.88
CA PRO A 2 -23.61 16.15 -12.50
C PRO A 2 -24.24 15.19 -11.47
N SER A 3 -23.50 15.00 -10.36
CA SER A 3 -23.95 14.60 -9.01
C SER A 3 -24.02 13.11 -8.59
N ARG A 4 -22.98 12.74 -7.81
CA ARG A 4 -23.00 12.11 -6.47
C ARG A 4 -23.71 10.77 -6.24
N SER A 5 -22.91 9.76 -5.88
CA SER A 5 -22.89 9.12 -4.55
C SER A 5 -21.70 8.17 -4.43
N ASN A 6 -20.66 8.59 -3.70
CA ASN A 6 -19.42 7.83 -3.46
C ASN A 6 -19.59 7.06 -2.13
N THR A 7 -20.11 5.84 -2.17
CA THR A 7 -20.48 5.06 -0.97
C THR A 7 -19.35 4.23 -0.36
N PHE A 8 -18.09 4.45 -0.76
CA PHE A 8 -16.95 4.03 0.07
C PHE A 8 -16.74 4.95 1.29
N GLN A 9 -17.49 6.05 1.36
CA GLN A 9 -17.33 7.08 2.40
C GLN A 9 -18.37 6.98 3.53
N GLU A 10 -19.45 6.20 3.39
CA GLU A 10 -20.50 6.10 4.42
C GLU A 10 -20.24 5.03 5.51
N ASP A 11 -19.43 4.01 5.25
CA ASP A 11 -19.07 3.00 6.27
C ASP A 11 -17.86 3.37 7.15
N LEU A 12 -17.26 4.56 6.96
CA LEU A 12 -16.06 5.01 7.70
C LEU A 12 -16.32 6.11 8.73
N SER A 13 -17.59 6.40 9.06
CA SER A 13 -17.98 7.57 9.85
C SER A 13 -17.95 7.38 11.38
N ASN A 14 -17.33 6.33 11.93
CA ASN A 14 -17.38 6.08 13.39
C ASN A 14 -16.03 5.86 14.11
N HIS A 15 -14.95 6.56 13.72
CA HIS A 15 -13.62 6.43 14.34
C HIS A 15 -13.03 7.76 14.88
N GLY A 16 -13.89 8.67 15.34
CA GLY A 16 -13.49 9.99 15.87
C GLY A 16 -12.89 10.02 17.29
N VAL A 17 -12.62 8.87 17.93
CA VAL A 17 -12.17 8.82 19.34
C VAL A 17 -10.70 8.36 19.49
N THR A 18 -10.03 7.95 18.41
CA THR A 18 -8.73 7.24 18.49
C THR A 18 -7.48 8.13 18.32
N VAL A 19 -7.64 9.38 17.87
CA VAL A 19 -6.51 10.29 17.58
C VAL A 19 -5.78 10.75 18.85
N ASN A 20 -6.49 10.88 19.97
CA ASN A 20 -5.90 11.34 21.24
C ASN A 20 -5.06 10.26 21.96
N LYS A 21 -5.25 8.97 21.64
CA LYS A 21 -4.45 7.88 22.24
C LYS A 21 -3.10 7.66 21.54
N ALA A 22 -3.02 7.94 20.24
CA ALA A 22 -1.76 7.82 19.47
C ALA A 22 -0.74 8.90 19.88
N SER A 23 -1.21 10.12 20.19
CA SER A 23 -0.39 11.23 20.67
C SER A 23 0.19 11.00 22.08
N ALA A 24 -0.54 10.28 22.94
CA ALA A 24 -0.09 9.92 24.29
C ALA A 24 1.01 8.83 24.26
N LEU A 25 0.85 7.82 23.39
CA LEU A 25 1.84 6.74 23.25
C LEU A 25 3.18 7.23 22.67
N ALA A 26 3.15 8.25 21.80
CA ALA A 26 4.35 8.87 21.24
C ALA A 26 5.14 9.72 22.25
N LYS A 27 4.48 10.25 23.29
CA LYS A 27 5.12 11.09 24.32
C LYS A 27 5.75 10.28 25.46
N GLU A 28 5.30 9.06 25.68
CA GLU A 28 5.79 8.19 26.76
C GLU A 28 7.10 7.46 26.37
N ILE A 29 7.37 7.31 25.08
CA ILE A 29 8.61 6.70 24.54
C ILE A 29 9.79 7.70 24.56
N ALA A 30 9.54 8.99 24.81
CA ALA A 30 10.54 10.06 24.72
C ALA A 30 11.16 10.50 26.07
N ARG A 31 10.89 9.82 27.19
CA ARG A 31 11.47 10.17 28.50
C ARG A 31 12.37 9.06 29.07
N GLU A 32 13.65 9.42 29.22
CA GLU A 32 14.71 8.86 30.10
C GLU A 32 15.73 7.83 29.51
N PRO A 33 17.01 7.83 29.97
CA PRO A 33 18.07 8.62 29.32
C PRO A 33 19.37 7.82 29.01
N ASN A 34 20.29 8.50 28.30
CA ASN A 34 21.66 8.07 27.97
C ASN A 34 22.41 7.31 29.08
N GLY A 35 23.03 6.19 28.72
CA GLY A 35 24.06 5.50 29.50
C GLY A 35 25.11 4.87 28.59
N ALA A 36 26.31 5.47 28.54
CA ALA A 36 27.46 4.94 27.81
C ALA A 36 28.02 3.66 28.45
N ARG A 37 28.43 2.68 27.63
CA ARG A 37 29.54 1.77 27.95
C ARG A 37 30.09 1.05 26.73
N THR A 38 31.34 1.37 26.41
CA THR A 38 32.29 0.56 25.65
C THR A 38 32.44 -0.84 26.27
N LEU A 39 32.72 -1.86 25.46
CA LEU A 39 33.72 -2.93 25.69
C LEU A 39 33.73 -3.88 24.47
N GLY A 40 34.90 -4.10 23.87
CA GLY A 40 35.10 -5.00 22.74
C GLY A 40 35.47 -6.42 23.16
N HIS A 41 35.27 -7.40 22.26
CA HIS A 41 36.14 -8.57 22.06
C HIS A 41 35.72 -9.41 20.81
N PRO A 42 36.53 -10.37 20.34
CA PRO A 42 36.97 -10.48 18.95
C PRO A 42 36.14 -11.44 18.08
N ARG A 43 36.30 -11.27 16.75
CA ARG A 43 35.81 -12.20 15.71
C ARG A 43 36.45 -13.59 15.87
N PRO A 44 35.68 -14.70 15.80
CA PRO A 44 36.26 -16.02 15.56
C PRO A 44 36.41 -16.25 14.05
N THR A 45 37.65 -16.43 13.64
CA THR A 45 38.08 -16.94 12.34
C THR A 45 37.69 -18.42 12.24
N GLY A 46 36.47 -18.71 11.76
CA GLY A 46 35.91 -20.06 11.71
C GLY A 46 35.61 -20.61 10.31
N VAL A 47 36.13 -19.99 9.24
CA VAL A 47 35.67 -20.28 7.86
C VAL A 47 36.46 -21.39 7.15
N LEU A 48 37.53 -21.94 7.74
CA LEU A 48 38.47 -22.78 6.98
C LEU A 48 38.56 -24.27 7.37
N THR A 49 37.68 -24.81 8.21
CA THR A 49 37.81 -26.22 8.67
C THR A 49 36.66 -27.17 8.31
N LEU A 50 35.72 -26.76 7.45
CA LEU A 50 34.63 -27.63 6.96
C LEU A 50 34.79 -28.10 5.51
N ALA A 51 35.79 -27.59 4.78
CA ALA A 51 36.00 -27.91 3.36
C ALA A 51 36.54 -29.33 3.11
N GLU A 52 37.07 -30.02 4.12
CA GLU A 52 37.77 -31.30 3.93
C GLU A 52 36.85 -32.54 3.89
N LYS A 53 35.53 -32.38 4.02
CA LYS A 53 34.56 -33.50 3.97
C LYS A 53 33.35 -33.29 3.06
N ALA A 54 33.43 -32.38 2.09
CA ALA A 54 32.31 -32.17 1.17
C ALA A 54 32.28 -33.24 0.05
N LYS A 55 31.16 -33.98 -0.05
CA LYS A 55 30.86 -34.96 -1.12
C LYS A 55 30.85 -34.36 -2.54
N TYR A 56 30.89 -33.02 -2.65
CA TYR A 56 30.89 -32.27 -3.90
C TYR A 56 31.82 -31.04 -3.76
N PRO A 57 33.11 -31.17 -4.11
CA PRO A 57 34.04 -30.04 -4.07
C PRO A 57 33.62 -29.00 -5.12
N GLY A 58 33.34 -27.77 -4.69
CA GLY A 58 32.97 -26.63 -5.55
C GLY A 58 31.59 -26.03 -5.31
N LEU A 59 30.73 -26.65 -4.49
CA LEU A 59 29.47 -26.04 -4.05
C LEU A 59 29.71 -25.19 -2.79
N ILE A 60 29.48 -23.89 -2.91
CA ILE A 60 29.40 -22.99 -1.75
C ILE A 60 28.10 -23.34 -1.01
N LEU A 61 28.23 -23.87 0.21
CA LEU A 61 27.08 -24.08 1.10
C LEU A 61 26.40 -22.73 1.36
N GLN A 62 25.08 -22.71 1.29
CA GLN A 62 24.30 -21.53 1.63
C GLN A 62 24.73 -21.10 3.05
N PRO A 63 25.10 -19.82 3.27
CA PRO A 63 25.43 -19.35 4.61
C PRO A 63 24.25 -19.65 5.54
N ASP A 64 24.51 -20.15 6.75
CA ASP A 64 23.46 -20.34 7.75
C ASP A 64 22.75 -19.01 8.03
N SER A 65 21.61 -18.79 7.37
CA SER A 65 20.73 -17.68 7.69
C SER A 65 19.93 -18.11 8.92
N SER A 66 20.30 -17.61 10.09
CA SER A 66 19.48 -17.80 11.28
C SER A 66 18.07 -17.27 11.01
N PRO A 67 17.00 -18.04 11.26
CA PRO A 67 15.64 -17.58 11.03
C PRO A 67 15.35 -16.36 11.91
N ILE A 68 14.62 -15.37 11.37
CA ILE A 68 14.22 -14.18 12.12
C ILE A 68 13.42 -14.58 13.36
N SER A 69 13.84 -14.07 14.53
CA SER A 69 13.12 -14.28 15.78
C SER A 69 11.81 -13.48 15.82
N GLU A 70 10.85 -13.91 16.64
CA GLU A 70 9.57 -13.19 16.81
C GLU A 70 9.78 -11.76 17.33
N GLU A 71 10.77 -11.55 18.19
CA GLU A 71 11.11 -10.24 18.75
C GLU A 71 11.69 -9.29 17.69
N GLN A 72 12.58 -9.80 16.84
CA GLN A 72 13.10 -9.05 15.69
C GLN A 72 12.00 -8.70 14.71
N LEU A 73 11.13 -9.66 14.37
CA LEU A 73 9.99 -9.42 13.49
C LEU A 73 9.02 -8.38 14.07
N THR A 74 8.76 -8.46 15.38
CA THR A 74 7.91 -7.47 16.07
C THR A 74 8.52 -6.06 15.99
N THR A 75 9.84 -5.95 16.17
CA THR A 75 10.56 -4.69 16.06
C THR A 75 10.48 -4.14 14.64
N GLU A 76 10.65 -5.02 13.64
CA GLU A 76 10.60 -4.63 12.23
C GLU A 76 9.21 -4.15 11.80
N ILE A 77 8.15 -4.89 12.17
CA ILE A 77 6.76 -4.50 11.89
C ILE A 77 6.44 -3.13 12.51
N LYS A 78 6.94 -2.86 13.72
CA LYS A 78 6.78 -1.55 14.37
C LYS A 78 7.50 -0.45 13.59
N GLY A 79 8.72 -0.73 13.12
CA GLY A 79 9.50 0.19 12.28
C GLY A 79 8.79 0.54 10.98
N ILE A 80 8.36 -0.48 10.23
CA ILE A 80 7.59 -0.32 8.97
C ILE A 80 6.31 0.47 9.24
N TYR A 81 5.55 0.11 10.28
CA TYR A 81 4.32 0.84 10.61
C TYR A 81 4.55 2.31 10.93
N ALA A 82 5.63 2.63 11.66
CA ALA A 82 6.00 4.02 11.93
C ALA A 82 6.35 4.77 10.64
N GLY A 83 7.14 4.16 9.75
CA GLY A 83 7.46 4.68 8.42
C GLY A 83 6.21 4.98 7.60
N LEU A 84 5.35 3.97 7.46
CA LEU A 84 4.05 4.06 6.78
C LEU A 84 3.21 5.23 7.28
N VAL A 85 3.02 5.35 8.61
CA VAL A 85 2.21 6.43 9.19
C VAL A 85 2.79 7.81 8.90
N MET A 86 4.13 7.96 8.93
CA MET A 86 4.78 9.23 8.59
C MET A 86 4.57 9.61 7.12
N VAL A 87 4.73 8.65 6.20
CA VAL A 87 4.53 8.88 4.77
C VAL A 87 3.05 9.15 4.46
N GLU A 88 2.13 8.40 5.08
CA GLU A 88 0.69 8.58 4.93
C GLU A 88 0.24 9.98 5.37
N ALA A 89 0.70 10.44 6.54
CA ALA A 89 0.41 11.79 7.01
C ALA A 89 0.93 12.86 6.03
N LYS A 90 2.09 12.62 5.40
CA LYS A 90 2.64 13.51 4.38
C LYS A 90 1.78 13.53 3.11
N CYS A 91 1.34 12.37 2.60
CA CYS A 91 0.39 12.28 1.49
C CYS A 91 -0.89 13.05 1.78
N ILE A 92 -1.52 12.80 2.93
CA ILE A 92 -2.79 13.46 3.32
C ILE A 92 -2.66 14.99 3.30
N ASN A 93 -1.60 15.53 3.91
CA ASN A 93 -1.40 16.97 4.00
C ASN A 93 -1.13 17.60 2.63
N ILE A 94 -0.29 16.96 1.81
CA ILE A 94 0.06 17.46 0.49
C ILE A 94 -1.15 17.37 -0.46
N ASP A 95 -1.86 16.24 -0.50
CA ASP A 95 -3.06 16.08 -1.33
C ASP A 95 -4.15 17.08 -0.95
N ALA A 96 -4.36 17.31 0.35
CA ALA A 96 -5.30 18.33 0.81
C ALA A 96 -4.91 19.74 0.35
N ALA A 97 -3.62 20.08 0.39
CA ALA A 97 -3.13 21.36 -0.12
C ALA A 97 -3.29 21.47 -1.65
N GLN A 98 -2.99 20.40 -2.40
CA GLN A 98 -3.17 20.37 -3.85
C GLN A 98 -4.63 20.43 -4.27
N ALA A 99 -5.54 19.86 -3.48
CA ALA A 99 -6.98 19.93 -3.68
C ALA A 99 -7.58 21.31 -3.32
N ALA A 100 -6.96 22.03 -2.38
CA ALA A 100 -7.41 23.37 -1.98
C ALA A 100 -7.08 24.45 -3.02
N ASP A 101 -6.01 24.27 -3.81
CA ASP A 101 -5.66 25.16 -4.93
C ASP A 101 -5.49 24.39 -6.25
N PRO A 102 -6.58 23.92 -6.88
CA PRO A 102 -6.50 23.16 -8.14
C PRO A 102 -5.93 23.96 -9.32
N SER A 103 -5.94 25.30 -9.23
CA SER A 103 -5.47 26.21 -10.28
C SER A 103 -3.97 26.44 -10.30
N SER A 104 -3.26 26.12 -9.21
CA SER A 104 -1.80 26.23 -9.17
C SER A 104 -1.17 25.35 -10.25
N LYS A 105 -0.24 25.88 -11.03
CA LYS A 105 0.50 25.07 -12.00
C LYS A 105 1.59 24.29 -11.29
N LEU A 106 1.63 22.98 -11.54
CA LEU A 106 2.70 22.11 -11.09
C LEU A 106 3.63 21.82 -12.25
N ASP A 107 4.93 21.91 -12.00
CA ASP A 107 5.95 21.51 -12.97
C ASP A 107 6.16 19.99 -12.99
N THR A 108 6.93 19.51 -13.98
CA THR A 108 7.25 18.09 -14.13
C THR A 108 7.94 17.49 -12.90
N SER A 109 8.84 18.24 -12.25
CA SER A 109 9.56 17.74 -11.08
C SER A 109 8.63 17.57 -9.88
N GLN A 110 7.67 18.48 -9.71
CA GLN A 110 6.65 18.41 -8.67
C GLN A 110 5.72 17.22 -8.89
N TRP A 111 5.25 16.99 -10.12
CA TRP A 111 4.45 15.81 -10.44
C TRP A 111 5.19 14.51 -10.18
N GLN A 112 6.46 14.41 -10.59
CA GLN A 112 7.31 13.26 -10.32
C GLN A 112 7.51 13.04 -8.81
N ALA A 113 7.69 14.11 -8.04
CA ALA A 113 7.82 14.03 -6.59
C ALA A 113 6.54 13.52 -5.92
N LEU A 114 5.36 13.94 -6.39
CA LEU A 114 4.07 13.44 -5.90
C LEU A 114 3.90 11.96 -6.22
N ILE A 115 4.16 11.53 -7.46
CA ILE A 115 4.11 10.11 -7.85
C ILE A 115 5.09 9.30 -7.00
N ALA A 116 6.32 9.79 -6.81
CA ALA A 116 7.32 9.11 -6.00
C ALA A 116 6.87 8.96 -4.54
N LEU A 117 6.23 9.98 -3.97
CA LEU A 117 5.68 9.94 -2.62
C LEU A 117 4.59 8.87 -2.47
N HIS A 118 3.62 8.84 -3.39
CA HIS A 118 2.55 7.84 -3.37
C HIS A 118 3.06 6.42 -3.65
N ARG A 119 4.08 6.29 -4.51
CA ARG A 119 4.79 5.01 -4.71
C ARG A 119 5.41 4.51 -3.41
N THR A 120 6.11 5.38 -2.68
CA THR A 120 6.67 5.02 -1.37
C THR A 120 5.57 4.56 -0.42
N LEU A 121 4.44 5.27 -0.33
CA LEU A 121 3.35 4.87 0.54
C LEU A 121 2.79 3.48 0.17
N LEU A 122 2.63 3.18 -1.12
CA LEU A 122 2.19 1.85 -1.59
C LEU A 122 3.19 0.75 -1.20
N TYR A 123 4.50 1.02 -1.31
CA TYR A 123 5.54 0.08 -0.90
C TYR A 123 5.55 -0.16 0.61
N GLU A 124 5.45 0.88 1.43
CA GLU A 124 5.35 0.74 2.88
C GLU A 124 4.14 -0.10 3.31
N HIS A 125 2.98 0.10 2.66
CA HIS A 125 1.83 -0.75 2.91
C HIS A 125 2.06 -2.21 2.48
N HIS A 126 2.68 -2.44 1.32
CA HIS A 126 3.03 -3.79 0.87
C HIS A 126 3.96 -4.48 1.87
N ASP A 127 5.02 -3.80 2.31
CA ASP A 127 6.00 -4.34 3.25
C ASP A 127 5.36 -4.64 4.60
N PHE A 128 4.46 -3.77 5.08
CA PHE A 128 3.67 -4.02 6.28
C PHE A 128 2.79 -5.28 6.14
N LEU A 129 2.08 -5.42 5.02
CA LEU A 129 1.24 -6.58 4.76
C LEU A 129 2.08 -7.86 4.69
N MET A 130 3.20 -7.86 3.99
CA MET A 130 4.08 -9.03 3.88
C MET A 130 4.73 -9.39 5.22
N ALA A 131 5.23 -8.40 5.97
CA ALA A 131 5.86 -8.63 7.27
C ALA A 131 4.86 -9.24 8.28
N THR A 132 3.61 -8.77 8.29
CA THR A 132 2.57 -9.32 9.19
C THR A 132 2.14 -10.74 8.81
N GLN A 133 2.35 -11.18 7.56
CA GLN A 133 2.06 -12.55 7.11
C GLN A 133 3.28 -13.48 7.18
N HIS A 134 4.42 -13.01 7.68
CA HIS A 134 5.65 -13.80 7.79
C HIS A 134 5.43 -15.10 8.60
N PRO A 135 6.11 -16.22 8.29
CA PRO A 135 5.97 -17.48 9.05
C PRO A 135 6.12 -17.32 10.56
N SER A 136 7.11 -16.56 11.03
CA SER A 136 7.34 -16.24 12.44
C SER A 136 6.35 -15.23 13.06
N ALA A 137 5.36 -14.73 12.31
CA ALA A 137 4.39 -13.78 12.84
C ALA A 137 3.37 -14.46 13.76
N THR A 138 3.25 -13.96 14.98
CA THR A 138 2.23 -14.40 15.93
C THR A 138 0.82 -14.07 15.42
N PRO A 139 -0.24 -14.75 15.92
CA PRO A 139 -1.62 -14.43 15.55
C PRO A 139 -2.00 -12.96 15.79
N ALA A 140 -1.46 -12.35 16.83
CA ALA A 140 -1.68 -10.93 17.12
C ALA A 140 -1.08 -10.02 16.04
N LEU A 141 0.11 -10.33 15.53
CA LEU A 141 0.75 -9.59 14.44
C LEU A 141 -0.01 -9.77 13.12
N ARG A 142 -0.43 -11.00 12.80
CA ARG A 142 -1.23 -11.32 11.60
C ARG A 142 -2.57 -10.60 11.56
N ALA A 143 -3.15 -10.26 12.71
CA ALA A 143 -4.41 -9.53 12.82
C ALA A 143 -4.28 -8.00 12.65
N LEU A 144 -3.06 -7.45 12.66
CA LEU A 144 -2.84 -6.01 12.59
C LEU A 144 -3.38 -5.35 11.31
N PRO A 145 -3.21 -5.93 10.11
CA PRO A 145 -3.75 -5.32 8.90
C PRO A 145 -5.26 -5.09 8.96
N THR A 146 -6.01 -6.05 9.49
CA THR A 146 -7.46 -5.92 9.70
C THR A 146 -7.75 -4.89 10.79
N LYS A 147 -7.07 -4.98 11.94
CA LYS A 147 -7.26 -4.07 13.07
C LYS A 147 -7.03 -2.61 12.71
N TYR A 148 -6.07 -2.34 11.82
CA TYR A 148 -5.72 -0.99 11.39
C TYR A 148 -6.39 -0.58 10.07
N ALA A 149 -7.30 -1.40 9.55
CA ALA A 149 -8.00 -1.17 8.28
C ALA A 149 -7.02 -0.84 7.13
N MET A 150 -5.91 -1.59 7.04
CA MET A 150 -4.84 -1.35 6.07
C MET A 150 -5.31 -1.26 4.61
N PRO A 151 -6.18 -2.16 4.11
CA PRO A 151 -6.68 -2.05 2.73
C PRO A 151 -7.45 -0.75 2.47
N ALA A 152 -8.36 -0.37 3.38
CA ALA A 152 -9.16 0.84 3.24
C ALA A 152 -8.30 2.12 3.33
N ARG A 153 -7.32 2.16 4.24
CA ARG A 153 -6.37 3.27 4.35
C ARG A 153 -5.50 3.41 3.11
N MET A 154 -4.95 2.29 2.61
CA MET A 154 -4.15 2.26 1.39
C MET A 154 -4.96 2.79 0.21
N TRP A 155 -6.18 2.28 -0.02
CA TRP A 155 -7.04 2.78 -1.09
C TRP A 155 -7.29 4.28 -0.96
N LYS A 156 -7.72 4.73 0.22
CA LYS A 156 -8.11 6.13 0.45
C LYS A 156 -6.94 7.10 0.32
N HIS A 157 -5.82 6.82 0.98
CA HIS A 157 -4.72 7.76 1.19
C HIS A 157 -3.56 7.56 0.23
N ALA A 158 -3.34 6.35 -0.28
CA ALA A 158 -2.27 6.09 -1.24
C ALA A 158 -2.74 6.22 -2.69
N ILE A 159 -4.01 5.95 -3.00
CA ILE A 159 -4.50 5.83 -4.38
C ILE A 159 -5.56 6.90 -4.67
N HIS A 160 -6.73 6.81 -4.03
CA HIS A 160 -7.91 7.56 -4.41
C HIS A 160 -7.74 9.07 -4.24
N ALA A 161 -7.22 9.54 -3.11
CA ALA A 161 -7.02 10.98 -2.88
C ALA A 161 -6.13 11.61 -3.97
N PHE A 162 -5.04 10.95 -4.34
CA PHE A 162 -4.13 11.44 -5.37
C PHE A 162 -4.69 11.32 -6.78
N LEU A 163 -5.44 10.24 -7.09
CA LEU A 163 -6.19 10.15 -8.35
C LEU A 163 -7.16 11.32 -8.52
N GLU A 164 -7.80 11.77 -7.44
CA GLU A 164 -8.68 12.93 -7.50
C GLU A 164 -7.91 14.23 -7.71
N VAL A 165 -6.74 14.41 -7.09
CA VAL A 165 -5.85 15.55 -7.37
C VAL A 165 -5.47 15.59 -8.86
N LEU A 166 -5.04 14.45 -9.40
CA LEU A 166 -4.70 14.30 -10.82
C LEU A 166 -5.92 14.60 -11.70
N ARG A 167 -7.09 14.02 -11.40
CA ARG A 167 -8.32 14.17 -12.20
C ARG A 167 -8.76 15.63 -12.33
N HIS A 168 -8.70 16.42 -11.25
CA HIS A 168 -9.12 17.83 -11.27
C HIS A 168 -8.16 18.74 -12.04
N ARG A 169 -6.93 18.30 -12.28
CA ARG A 169 -5.86 19.08 -12.95
C ARG A 169 -5.65 18.69 -14.41
N ARG A 170 -6.56 17.89 -14.97
CA ARG A 170 -6.57 17.59 -16.40
C ARG A 170 -6.91 18.85 -17.22
N PRO A 171 -6.30 19.05 -18.41
CA PRO A 171 -5.46 18.10 -19.14
C PRO A 171 -3.98 18.06 -18.72
N ASP A 172 -3.48 19.03 -17.95
CA ASP A 172 -2.05 19.15 -17.62
C ASP A 172 -1.47 17.92 -16.89
N SER A 173 -2.32 17.20 -16.14
CA SER A 173 -1.95 15.99 -15.39
C SER A 173 -2.13 14.67 -16.15
N GLN A 174 -2.56 14.69 -17.41
CA GLN A 174 -3.04 13.49 -18.15
C GLN A 174 -2.04 12.33 -18.12
N ASP A 175 -0.80 12.55 -18.57
CA ASP A 175 0.21 11.50 -18.65
C ASP A 175 0.64 10.99 -17.26
N TYR A 176 0.68 11.90 -16.28
CA TYR A 176 0.98 11.56 -14.88
C TYR A 176 -0.14 10.70 -14.27
N MET A 177 -1.39 10.99 -14.61
CA MET A 177 -2.55 10.20 -14.18
C MET A 177 -2.49 8.79 -14.76
N ILE A 178 -2.22 8.66 -16.06
CA ILE A 178 -2.07 7.36 -16.71
C ILE A 178 -0.92 6.57 -16.08
N SER A 179 0.25 7.20 -15.91
CA SER A 179 1.42 6.57 -15.28
C SER A 179 1.12 6.09 -13.86
N PHE A 180 0.44 6.91 -13.05
CA PHE A 180 0.08 6.55 -11.69
C PHE A 180 -0.96 5.42 -11.64
N ILE A 181 -1.95 5.40 -12.54
CA ILE A 181 -2.91 4.29 -12.64
C ILE A 181 -2.20 2.97 -12.91
N TYR A 182 -1.23 2.94 -13.84
CA TYR A 182 -0.45 1.72 -14.10
C TYR A 182 0.36 1.27 -12.88
N LEU A 183 1.01 2.21 -12.18
CA LEU A 183 1.73 1.91 -10.94
C LEU A 183 0.79 1.30 -9.88
N ALA A 184 -0.34 1.95 -9.62
CA ALA A 184 -1.32 1.48 -8.64
C ALA A 184 -1.89 0.11 -9.04
N TYR A 185 -2.18 -0.10 -10.33
CA TYR A 185 -2.69 -1.38 -10.84
C TYR A 185 -1.68 -2.51 -10.64
N GLN A 186 -0.39 -2.27 -10.94
CA GLN A 186 0.67 -3.25 -10.68
C GLN A 186 0.78 -3.58 -9.20
N MET A 187 0.69 -2.59 -8.31
CA MET A 187 0.72 -2.82 -6.87
C MET A 187 -0.51 -3.61 -6.39
N MET A 188 -1.71 -3.30 -6.88
CA MET A 188 -2.91 -4.06 -6.51
C MET A 188 -2.87 -5.48 -7.05
N ALA A 189 -2.35 -5.69 -8.27
CA ALA A 189 -2.19 -7.02 -8.86
C ALA A 189 -1.19 -7.86 -8.05
N LEU A 190 -0.09 -7.27 -7.62
CA LEU A 190 0.86 -7.94 -6.72
C LEU A 190 0.19 -8.37 -5.42
N LEU A 191 -0.56 -7.47 -4.77
CA LEU A 191 -1.26 -7.79 -3.52
C LEU A 191 -2.37 -8.84 -3.70
N TYR A 192 -3.05 -8.82 -4.85
CA TYR A 192 -4.01 -9.84 -5.24
C TYR A 192 -3.36 -11.24 -5.28
N GLU A 193 -2.10 -11.34 -5.72
CA GLU A 193 -1.36 -12.61 -5.79
C GLU A 193 -0.71 -12.99 -4.45
N THR A 194 -0.22 -12.03 -3.66
CA THR A 194 0.62 -12.30 -2.48
C THR A 194 -0.13 -12.22 -1.15
N VAL A 195 -1.25 -11.50 -1.08
CA VAL A 195 -2.01 -11.25 0.17
C VAL A 195 -3.49 -11.64 -0.01
N PRO A 196 -3.80 -12.95 -0.08
CA PRO A 196 -5.15 -13.44 -0.40
C PRO A 196 -6.19 -13.20 0.69
N VAL A 197 -5.78 -12.83 1.92
CA VAL A 197 -6.72 -12.55 3.02
C VAL A 197 -7.65 -11.36 2.73
N PHE A 198 -7.26 -10.45 1.84
CA PHE A 198 -8.06 -9.29 1.40
C PHE A 198 -8.44 -9.38 -0.09
N LEU A 199 -8.50 -10.60 -0.64
CA LEU A 199 -8.71 -10.88 -2.06
C LEU A 199 -9.86 -10.07 -2.66
N ASP A 200 -11.00 -10.03 -1.97
CA ASP A 200 -12.21 -9.36 -2.46
C ASP A 200 -12.00 -7.84 -2.56
N THR A 201 -11.31 -7.24 -1.59
CA THR A 201 -10.94 -5.82 -1.65
C THR A 201 -10.01 -5.52 -2.82
N TRP A 202 -9.03 -6.38 -3.10
CA TRP A 202 -8.10 -6.19 -4.22
C TRP A 202 -8.79 -6.32 -5.58
N ILE A 203 -9.72 -7.28 -5.73
CA ILE A 203 -10.53 -7.44 -6.94
C ILE A 203 -11.32 -6.16 -7.24
N GLU A 204 -11.99 -5.60 -6.23
CA GLU A 204 -12.74 -4.35 -6.40
C GLU A 204 -11.83 -3.18 -6.76
N CYS A 205 -10.69 -3.02 -6.06
CA CYS A 205 -9.72 -1.96 -6.34
C CYS A 205 -9.18 -2.03 -7.78
N LEU A 206 -8.94 -3.24 -8.30
CA LEU A 206 -8.51 -3.46 -9.69
C LEU A 206 -9.60 -3.07 -10.70
N GLY A 207 -10.86 -3.37 -10.39
CA GLY A 207 -12.01 -2.90 -11.16
C GLY A 207 -12.14 -1.38 -11.18
N ASP A 208 -11.94 -0.73 -10.02
CA ASP A 208 -11.97 0.73 -9.91
C ASP A 208 -10.83 1.39 -10.68
N LEU A 209 -9.60 0.86 -10.59
CA LEU A 209 -8.45 1.37 -11.34
C LEU A 209 -8.65 1.22 -12.86
N ALA A 210 -9.20 0.09 -13.32
CA ALA A 210 -9.54 -0.11 -14.72
C ALA A 210 -10.62 0.89 -15.19
N ARG A 211 -11.62 1.19 -14.34
CA ARG A 211 -12.65 2.20 -14.61
C ARG A 211 -12.06 3.62 -14.66
N TYR A 212 -11.13 3.96 -13.78
CA TYR A 212 -10.37 5.22 -13.89
C TYR A 212 -9.61 5.30 -15.21
N ARG A 213 -8.95 4.21 -15.60
CA ARG A 213 -8.19 4.15 -16.85
C ARG A 213 -9.09 4.33 -18.08
N MET A 214 -10.25 3.68 -18.09
CA MET A 214 -11.29 3.83 -19.10
C MET A 214 -11.76 5.29 -19.24
N ALA A 215 -12.02 5.98 -18.12
CA ALA A 215 -12.49 7.35 -18.10
C ALA A 215 -11.43 8.40 -18.54
N VAL A 216 -10.17 7.98 -18.62
CA VAL A 216 -9.05 8.83 -19.07
C VAL A 216 -8.79 8.65 -20.56
N GLU A 217 -9.25 7.55 -21.18
CA GLU A 217 -9.08 7.29 -22.62
C GLU A 217 -9.93 8.20 -23.51
N GLU A 218 -9.31 8.73 -24.56
CA GLU A 218 -9.98 9.47 -25.63
C GLU A 218 -10.31 8.56 -26.83
N GLU A 219 -9.49 7.53 -27.08
CA GLU A 219 -9.69 6.57 -28.17
C GLU A 219 -10.76 5.53 -27.80
N ARG A 220 -11.71 5.30 -28.72
CA ARG A 220 -12.86 4.42 -28.49
C ARG A 220 -12.44 2.98 -28.22
N GLU A 221 -11.44 2.50 -28.94
CA GLU A 221 -10.91 1.15 -28.86
C GLU A 221 -10.27 0.90 -27.48
N ALA A 222 -9.40 1.81 -27.05
CA ALA A 222 -8.75 1.74 -25.74
C ALA A 222 -9.77 1.90 -24.59
N HIS A 223 -10.75 2.80 -24.75
CA HIS A 223 -11.87 2.92 -23.81
C HIS A 223 -12.64 1.60 -23.67
N ALA A 224 -13.03 0.97 -24.77
CA ALA A 224 -13.75 -0.31 -24.76
C ALA A 224 -12.90 -1.45 -24.16
N GLN A 225 -11.58 -1.45 -24.39
CA GLN A 225 -10.67 -2.40 -23.79
C GLN A 225 -10.66 -2.26 -22.26
N TRP A 226 -10.50 -1.05 -21.73
CA TRP A 226 -10.49 -0.83 -20.28
C TRP A 226 -11.86 -1.03 -19.63
N GLY A 227 -12.95 -0.76 -20.35
CA GLY A 227 -14.30 -1.13 -19.92
C GLY A 227 -14.46 -2.64 -19.78
N SER A 228 -13.92 -3.40 -20.73
CA SER A 228 -13.92 -4.87 -20.66
C SER A 228 -13.07 -5.39 -19.48
N VAL A 229 -11.92 -4.77 -19.21
CA VAL A 229 -11.08 -5.10 -18.04
C VAL A 229 -11.83 -4.80 -16.74
N ALA A 230 -12.45 -3.62 -16.60
CA ALA A 230 -13.23 -3.26 -15.42
C ALA A 230 -14.41 -4.24 -15.21
N ALA A 231 -15.14 -4.56 -16.27
CA ALA A 231 -16.24 -5.53 -16.24
C ALA A 231 -15.77 -6.90 -15.75
N SER A 232 -14.62 -7.38 -16.25
CA SER A 232 -14.07 -8.67 -15.84
C SER A 232 -13.80 -8.75 -14.33
N TRP A 233 -13.30 -7.67 -13.73
CA TRP A 233 -13.06 -7.60 -12.29
C TRP A 233 -14.36 -7.52 -11.48
N TYR A 234 -15.32 -6.69 -11.89
CA TYR A 234 -16.59 -6.59 -11.18
C TYR A 234 -17.45 -7.84 -11.30
N ILE A 235 -17.45 -8.53 -12.45
CA ILE A 235 -18.09 -9.84 -12.61
C ILE A 235 -17.47 -10.84 -11.64
N LYS A 236 -16.14 -10.90 -11.59
CA LYS A 236 -15.42 -11.76 -10.65
C LYS A 236 -15.75 -11.43 -9.19
N ALA A 237 -15.91 -10.16 -8.85
CA ALA A 237 -16.36 -9.74 -7.53
C ALA A 237 -17.80 -10.20 -7.24
N SER A 238 -18.72 -9.99 -8.19
CA SER A 238 -20.13 -10.35 -8.03
C SER A 238 -20.37 -11.85 -7.97
N ASP A 239 -19.59 -12.64 -8.69
CA ASP A 239 -19.66 -14.11 -8.61
C ASP A 239 -19.28 -14.62 -7.22
N ARG A 240 -18.37 -13.91 -6.55
CA ARG A 240 -17.93 -14.22 -5.18
C ARG A 240 -18.87 -13.69 -4.12
N HIS A 241 -19.53 -12.55 -4.40
CA HIS A 241 -20.43 -11.87 -3.48
C HIS A 241 -21.73 -11.42 -4.16
N PRO A 242 -22.63 -12.36 -4.55
CA PRO A 242 -23.85 -12.03 -5.30
C PRO A 242 -24.83 -11.13 -4.54
N GLN A 243 -24.72 -11.08 -3.22
CA GLN A 243 -25.52 -10.23 -2.34
C GLN A 243 -25.11 -8.74 -2.37
N VAL A 244 -23.95 -8.40 -2.93
CA VAL A 244 -23.41 -7.03 -2.89
C VAL A 244 -23.91 -6.23 -4.09
N GLY A 245 -25.04 -5.53 -3.91
CA GLY A 245 -25.72 -4.76 -4.97
C GLY A 245 -24.86 -3.70 -5.68
N ARG A 246 -23.89 -3.09 -4.98
CA ARG A 246 -23.02 -2.06 -5.58
C ARG A 246 -22.14 -2.58 -6.73
N LEU A 247 -21.81 -3.87 -6.75
CA LEU A 247 -21.02 -4.46 -7.84
C LEU A 247 -21.80 -4.48 -9.16
N TYR A 248 -23.09 -4.77 -9.10
CA TYR A 248 -23.99 -4.68 -10.26
C TYR A 248 -24.21 -3.24 -10.70
N HIS A 249 -24.26 -2.30 -9.75
CA HIS A 249 -24.28 -0.88 -10.09
C HIS A 249 -23.01 -0.46 -10.85
N HIS A 250 -21.81 -0.89 -10.40
CA HIS A 250 -20.56 -0.61 -11.11
C HIS A 250 -20.56 -1.18 -12.53
N LEU A 251 -21.07 -2.40 -12.73
CA LEU A 251 -21.21 -2.99 -14.06
C LEU A 251 -22.16 -2.21 -14.97
N ALA A 252 -23.25 -1.66 -14.41
CA ALA A 252 -24.25 -0.93 -15.18
C ALA A 252 -23.78 0.45 -15.67
N ILE A 253 -22.70 1.00 -15.10
CA ILE A 253 -22.18 2.34 -15.42
C ILE A 253 -20.87 2.30 -16.22
N LEU A 254 -20.44 1.12 -16.69
CA LEU A 254 -19.30 0.96 -17.59
C LEU A 254 -19.61 1.40 -19.02
#